data_AF-A0A6L7NCP1-F1
#
_entry.id   AF-A0A6L7NCP1-F1
#
_cell.length_a   1.000
_cell.length_b   1.000
_cell.length_c   1.000
_cell.angle_alpha   90.00
_cell.angle_beta   90.00
_cell.angle_gamma   90.00
#
_symmetry.space_group_name_H-M   'P 1'
#
loop_
_entity.id
_entity.type
_entity.pdbx_description
1 polymer ?
#
loop_
_entity_poly.entity_id
_entity_poly.type
_entity_poly.pdbx_seq_one_letter_code
_entity_poly.pdbx_strand_id
1 'polypeptide(L)'
;MLILGLVAIGVALRPRRWWEPLALGAAAVLPWWAGLAGIAAGIWLALRQSRPDPYQEVAYLQAVSAELRAGRSLRQALVDAGTRAPDLDLARMARLCRSGRPMLEVAGAASEALRGTGRLVGAAVRIGAESGGRVSAAFATLAGIQADRIELQREMRAAGSAARASVAVLTVLPVGGLLAAAASGTLSDLMSMGSVGPILVGIGVVLLVGGASVTLLLGRKLS
;
A
#
# COMPACT_ATOMS: atom_id res chain seq x y z
N MET A 1 -34.73 71.84 -30.22
CA MET A 1 -34.47 70.46 -30.72
C MET A 1 -32.99 70.24 -31.02
N LEU A 2 -32.09 70.33 -30.03
CA LEU A 2 -30.65 70.08 -30.27
C LEU A 2 -29.86 69.66 -29.01
N ILE A 3 -30.54 69.23 -27.94
CA ILE A 3 -29.89 68.84 -26.67
C ILE A 3 -30.15 67.36 -26.31
N LEU A 4 -31.06 66.68 -27.02
CA LEU A 4 -31.37 65.26 -26.77
C LEU A 4 -30.47 64.24 -27.49
N GLY A 5 -29.55 64.69 -28.36
CA GLY A 5 -28.75 63.79 -29.21
C GLY A 5 -27.47 63.24 -28.60
N LEU A 6 -26.98 63.82 -27.50
CA LEU A 6 -25.63 63.51 -26.95
C LEU A 6 -25.64 62.56 -25.74
N VAL A 7 -26.81 62.24 -25.17
CA VAL A 7 -26.92 61.31 -24.04
C VAL A 7 -26.97 59.84 -24.49
N ALA A 8 -27.25 59.58 -25.77
CA ALA A 8 -27.40 58.22 -26.31
C ALA A 8 -26.07 57.50 -26.59
N ILE A 9 -24.93 58.19 -26.58
CA ILE A 9 -23.60 57.58 -26.86
C ILE A 9 -22.87 57.16 -25.56
N GLY A 10 -23.33 57.61 -24.39
CA GLY A 10 -22.69 57.31 -23.10
C GLY A 10 -23.07 55.98 -22.44
N VAL A 11 -24.07 55.26 -22.95
CA VAL A 11 -24.65 54.07 -22.27
C VAL A 11 -24.21 52.74 -22.90
N ALA A 12 -23.42 52.77 -23.99
CA ALA A 12 -22.94 51.57 -24.67
C ALA A 12 -21.65 50.95 -24.06
N LEU A 13 -21.06 51.57 -23.03
CA LEU A 13 -19.98 50.97 -22.24
C LEU A 13 -20.54 50.40 -20.94
N ARG A 14 -21.46 49.46 -21.08
CA ARG A 14 -21.86 48.57 -19.98
C ARG A 14 -20.59 47.86 -19.52
N PRO A 15 -20.14 48.00 -18.26
CA PRO A 15 -18.91 47.35 -17.78
C PRO A 15 -19.11 45.85 -17.91
N ARG A 16 -18.53 45.29 -18.97
CA ARG A 16 -18.49 43.86 -19.25
C ARG A 16 -17.82 43.23 -18.06
N ARG A 17 -18.62 42.65 -17.16
CA ARG A 17 -18.24 42.06 -15.87
C ARG A 17 -16.96 41.24 -16.02
N TRP A 18 -15.82 41.77 -15.56
CA TRP A 18 -14.49 41.15 -15.68
C TRP A 18 -14.37 39.80 -14.95
N TRP A 19 -15.41 39.39 -14.21
CA TRP A 19 -15.47 38.12 -13.50
C TRP A 19 -16.08 36.96 -14.30
N GLU A 20 -16.73 37.20 -15.45
CA GLU A 20 -17.26 36.10 -16.28
C GLU A 20 -16.19 35.14 -16.84
N PRO A 21 -15.00 35.59 -17.30
CA PRO A 21 -13.96 34.64 -17.70
C PRO A 21 -13.37 33.87 -16.49
N LEU A 22 -13.35 34.48 -15.30
CA LEU A 22 -12.89 33.81 -14.07
C LEU A 22 -13.89 32.75 -13.58
N ALA A 23 -15.20 32.99 -13.72
CA ALA A 23 -16.24 32.04 -13.34
C ALA A 23 -16.28 30.81 -14.25
N LEU A 24 -16.06 30.98 -15.56
CA LEU A 24 -15.96 29.86 -16.51
C LEU A 24 -14.68 29.05 -16.33
N GLY A 25 -13.56 29.70 -15.99
CA GLY A 25 -12.31 29.03 -15.62
C GLY A 25 -12.43 28.20 -14.34
N ALA A 26 -13.11 28.70 -13.31
CA ALA A 26 -13.33 27.98 -12.06
C ALA A 26 -14.28 26.77 -12.24
N ALA A 27 -15.32 26.89 -13.06
CA ALA A 27 -16.28 25.80 -13.31
C ALA A 27 -15.65 24.62 -14.09
N ALA A 28 -14.69 24.89 -14.99
CA ALA A 28 -13.93 23.83 -15.66
C ALA A 28 -12.93 23.13 -14.73
N VAL A 29 -12.58 23.78 -13.60
CA VAL A 29 -11.56 23.28 -12.66
C VAL A 29 -12.13 22.42 -11.53
N LEU A 30 -13.37 22.62 -11.11
CA LEU A 30 -13.98 21.78 -10.06
C LEU A 30 -14.09 20.26 -10.35
N PRO A 31 -14.39 19.78 -11.57
CA PRO A 31 -14.64 18.35 -11.78
C PRO A 31 -13.39 17.46 -11.71
N TRP A 32 -12.20 17.99 -12.02
CA TRP A 32 -10.97 17.19 -11.96
C TRP A 32 -10.47 16.96 -10.52
N TRP A 33 -10.69 17.92 -9.61
CA TRP A 33 -10.40 17.74 -8.19
C TRP A 33 -11.29 16.69 -7.53
N ALA A 34 -12.57 16.61 -7.91
CA ALA A 34 -13.48 15.57 -7.44
C ALA A 34 -13.04 14.17 -7.87
N GLY A 35 -12.51 14.03 -9.10
CA GLY A 35 -11.93 12.78 -9.59
C GLY A 35 -10.69 12.34 -8.81
N LEU A 36 -9.77 13.26 -8.53
CA LEU A 36 -8.57 12.99 -7.73
C LEU A 36 -8.91 12.62 -6.28
N ALA A 37 -9.87 13.31 -5.67
CA ALA A 37 -10.35 13.00 -4.33
C ALA A 37 -10.98 11.60 -4.25
N GLY A 38 -11.74 11.20 -5.27
CA GLY A 38 -12.31 9.85 -5.38
C GLY A 38 -11.24 8.77 -5.48
N ILE A 39 -10.20 8.98 -6.28
CA ILE A 39 -9.07 8.04 -6.41
C ILE A 39 -8.30 7.92 -5.09
N ALA A 40 -8.02 9.05 -4.42
CA ALA A 40 -7.34 9.07 -3.14
C ALA A 40 -8.15 8.34 -2.04
N ALA A 41 -9.47 8.56 -1.98
CA ALA A 41 -10.36 7.87 -1.06
C ALA A 41 -10.42 6.35 -1.34
N GLY A 42 -10.46 5.95 -2.62
CA GLY A 42 -10.43 4.54 -3.02
C GLY A 42 -9.13 3.84 -2.62
N ILE A 43 -7.98 4.49 -2.81
CA ILE A 43 -6.67 3.98 -2.38
C ILE A 43 -6.63 3.87 -0.85
N TRP A 44 -7.10 4.89 -0.13
CA TRP A 44 -7.13 4.88 1.34
C TRP A 44 -7.98 3.73 1.89
N LEU A 45 -9.15 3.49 1.29
CA LEU A 45 -10.05 2.40 1.70
C LEU A 45 -9.46 1.03 1.38
N ALA A 46 -8.80 0.86 0.23
CA ALA A 46 -8.08 -0.36 -0.14
C ALA A 46 -6.89 -0.64 0.81
N LEU A 47 -6.19 0.41 1.25
CA LEU A 47 -5.11 0.30 2.23
C LEU A 47 -5.60 -0.03 3.64
N ARG A 48 -6.87 0.24 3.94
CA ARG A 48 -7.49 0.00 5.25
C ARG A 48 -7.99 -1.44 5.44
N GLN A 49 -7.99 -2.26 4.38
CA GLN A 49 -8.35 -3.67 4.52
C GLN A 49 -7.38 -4.36 5.49
N SER A 50 -7.92 -4.87 6.59
CA SER A 50 -7.18 -5.54 7.66
C SER A 50 -6.31 -6.65 7.08
N ARG A 51 -4.99 -6.44 7.09
CA ARG A 51 -4.06 -7.50 6.73
C ARG A 51 -4.10 -8.56 7.86
N PRO A 52 -4.14 -9.86 7.53
CA PRO A 52 -4.04 -10.91 8.53
C PRO A 52 -2.82 -10.68 9.41
N ASP A 53 -2.97 -10.83 10.72
CA ASP A 53 -1.85 -10.62 11.65
C ASP A 53 -0.77 -11.69 11.40
N PRO A 54 0.43 -11.29 10.94
CA PRO A 54 1.49 -12.24 10.66
C PRO A 54 1.97 -13.02 11.89
N TYR A 55 1.71 -12.54 13.11
CA TYR A 55 2.12 -13.20 14.35
C TYR A 55 1.25 -14.40 14.74
N GLN A 56 0.12 -14.63 14.08
CA GLN A 56 -0.73 -15.78 14.41
C GLN A 56 -0.08 -17.12 14.11
N GLU A 57 0.69 -17.21 13.02
CA GLU A 57 1.47 -18.42 12.74
C GLU A 57 2.54 -18.65 13.82
N VAL A 58 3.20 -17.58 14.30
CA VAL A 58 4.16 -17.67 15.42
C VAL A 58 3.47 -18.13 16.71
N ALA A 59 2.33 -17.50 17.06
CA ALA A 59 1.56 -17.83 18.25
C ALA A 59 1.07 -19.29 18.23
N TYR A 60 0.62 -19.77 17.06
CA TYR A 60 0.24 -21.16 16.86
C TYR A 60 1.41 -22.10 17.09
N LEU A 61 2.57 -21.88 16.45
CA LEU A 61 3.75 -22.74 16.59
C LEU A 61 4.30 -22.75 18.03
N GLN A 62 4.30 -21.60 18.70
CA GLN A 62 4.67 -21.50 20.12
C GLN A 62 3.70 -22.28 21.02
N ALA A 63 2.40 -22.18 20.76
CA ALA A 63 1.39 -22.93 21.49
C ALA A 63 1.56 -24.45 21.27
N VAL A 64 1.78 -24.91 20.04
CA VAL A 64 2.07 -26.33 19.77
C VAL A 64 3.31 -26.79 20.55
N SER A 65 4.39 -26.01 20.53
CA SER A 65 5.60 -26.34 21.29
C SER A 65 5.35 -26.42 22.79
N ALA A 66 4.58 -25.47 23.35
CA ALA A 66 4.23 -25.45 24.77
C ALA A 66 3.39 -26.67 25.17
N GLU A 67 2.40 -27.06 24.36
CA GLU A 67 1.55 -28.23 24.62
C GLU A 67 2.33 -29.54 24.53
N LEU A 68 3.25 -29.65 23.57
CA LEU A 68 4.15 -30.80 23.47
C LEU A 68 5.10 -30.89 24.69
N ARG A 69 5.60 -29.76 25.19
CA ARG A 69 6.42 -29.72 26.42
C ARG A 69 5.62 -30.06 27.67
N ALA A 70 4.32 -29.77 27.68
CA ALA A 70 3.39 -30.19 28.71
C ALA A 70 3.03 -31.69 28.64
N GLY A 71 3.58 -32.43 27.66
CA GLY A 71 3.36 -33.86 27.50
C GLY A 71 2.10 -34.23 26.71
N ARG A 72 1.44 -33.26 26.06
CA ARG A 72 0.29 -33.59 25.18
C ARG A 72 0.76 -34.33 23.94
N SER A 73 -0.11 -35.21 23.42
CA SER A 73 0.13 -35.85 22.13
C SER A 73 0.19 -34.81 21.01
N LEU A 74 0.96 -35.08 19.95
CA LEU A 74 1.06 -34.17 18.81
C LEU A 74 -0.30 -33.79 18.21
N ARG A 75 -1.25 -34.73 18.15
CA ARG A 75 -2.62 -34.45 17.66
C ARG A 75 -3.35 -33.47 18.56
N GLN A 76 -3.28 -33.65 19.87
CA GLN A 76 -3.92 -32.75 20.83
C GLN A 76 -3.26 -31.37 20.78
N ALA A 77 -1.92 -31.32 20.80
CA ALA A 77 -1.17 -30.07 20.71
C ALA A 77 -1.55 -29.25 19.46
N LEU A 78 -1.65 -29.89 18.28
CA LEU A 78 -2.07 -29.22 17.03
C LEU A 78 -3.52 -28.69 17.08
N VAL A 79 -4.42 -29.39 17.77
CA VAL A 79 -5.83 -28.96 17.91
C VAL A 79 -5.97 -27.84 18.93
N ASP A 80 -5.36 -28.01 20.11
CA ASP A 80 -5.48 -27.08 21.23
C ASP A 80 -4.81 -25.74 20.91
N ALA A 81 -3.66 -25.77 20.23
CA ALA A 81 -2.96 -24.57 19.77
C ALA A 81 -3.78 -23.74 18.78
N GLY A 82 -4.74 -24.34 18.05
CA GLY A 82 -5.59 -23.62 17.10
C GLY A 82 -6.42 -22.51 17.74
N THR A 83 -6.72 -22.62 19.05
CA THR A 83 -7.42 -21.57 19.80
C THR A 83 -6.63 -20.28 19.94
N ARG A 84 -5.30 -20.33 19.79
CA ARG A 84 -4.40 -19.17 19.88
C ARG A 84 -4.23 -18.42 18.55
N ALA A 85 -4.78 -18.95 17.46
CA ALA A 85 -4.63 -18.39 16.12
C ALA A 85 -5.94 -18.54 15.31
N PRO A 86 -6.98 -17.75 15.66
CA PRO A 86 -8.32 -17.90 15.09
C PRO A 86 -8.43 -17.53 13.61
N ASP A 87 -7.52 -16.72 13.06
CA ASP A 87 -7.56 -16.31 11.65
C ASP A 87 -6.86 -17.30 10.72
N LEU A 88 -6.25 -18.36 11.26
CA LEU A 88 -5.69 -19.44 10.46
C LEU A 88 -6.78 -20.47 10.10
N ASP A 89 -6.83 -20.91 8.84
CA ASP A 89 -7.74 -21.96 8.40
C ASP A 89 -7.24 -23.36 8.83
N LEU A 90 -7.32 -23.62 10.14
CA LEU A 90 -6.89 -24.87 10.77
C LEU A 90 -8.02 -25.90 10.85
N ALA A 91 -9.22 -25.58 10.35
CA ALA A 91 -10.42 -26.39 10.53
C ALA A 91 -10.26 -27.79 9.91
N ARG A 92 -9.68 -27.87 8.71
CA ARG A 92 -9.38 -29.15 8.04
C ARG A 92 -8.40 -30.00 8.85
N MET A 93 -7.27 -29.42 9.25
CA MET A 93 -6.24 -30.10 10.03
C MET A 93 -6.80 -30.59 11.37
N ALA A 94 -7.56 -29.75 12.07
CA ALA A 94 -8.17 -30.11 13.35
C ALA A 94 -9.16 -31.27 13.22
N ARG A 95 -9.96 -31.33 12.14
CA ARG A 95 -10.83 -32.48 11.84
C ARG A 95 -10.03 -33.77 11.61
N LEU A 96 -8.92 -33.71 10.86
CA LEU A 96 -8.06 -34.88 10.61
C LEU A 96 -7.38 -35.38 11.90
N CYS A 97 -6.95 -34.46 12.77
CA CYS A 97 -6.41 -34.81 14.08
C CYS A 97 -7.44 -35.55 14.95
N ARG A 98 -8.65 -34.98 15.09
CA ARG A 98 -9.72 -35.56 15.93
C ARG A 98 -10.26 -36.89 15.42
N SER A 99 -10.25 -37.11 14.11
CA SER A 99 -10.71 -38.37 13.50
C SER A 99 -9.64 -39.46 13.45
N GLY A 100 -8.44 -39.21 14.01
CA GLY A 100 -7.37 -40.21 14.06
C GLY A 100 -6.75 -40.54 12.70
N ARG A 101 -6.98 -39.73 11.66
CA ARG A 101 -6.48 -39.95 10.29
C ARG A 101 -4.95 -40.02 10.23
N PRO A 102 -4.33 -40.69 9.25
CA PRO A 102 -2.88 -40.82 9.17
C PRO A 102 -2.15 -39.48 9.32
N MET A 103 -1.03 -39.46 10.05
CA MET A 103 -0.31 -38.21 10.33
C MET A 103 0.26 -37.55 9.05
N LEU A 104 0.44 -38.33 7.99
CA LEU A 104 0.80 -37.83 6.67
C LEU A 104 -0.30 -36.92 6.08
N GLU A 105 -1.58 -37.26 6.26
CA GLU A 105 -2.70 -36.41 5.83
C GLU A 105 -2.78 -35.13 6.68
N VAL A 106 -2.54 -35.25 7.99
CA VAL A 106 -2.47 -34.11 8.91
C VAL A 106 -1.34 -33.16 8.50
N ALA A 107 -0.17 -33.68 8.15
CA ALA A 107 0.96 -32.90 7.66
C ALA A 107 0.65 -32.14 6.36
N GLY A 108 -0.08 -32.78 5.43
CA GLY A 108 -0.56 -32.12 4.21
C GLY A 108 -1.48 -30.94 4.53
N ALA A 109 -2.49 -31.16 5.39
CA ALA A 109 -3.39 -30.09 5.81
C ALA A 109 -2.68 -28.96 6.59
N ALA A 110 -1.70 -29.29 7.42
CA ALA A 110 -0.89 -28.29 8.12
C ALA A 110 -0.04 -27.46 7.15
N SER A 111 0.44 -28.07 6.07
CA SER A 111 1.20 -27.37 5.03
C SER A 111 0.37 -26.42 4.19
N GLU A 112 -0.93 -26.69 4.03
CA GLU A 112 -1.86 -25.81 3.31
C GLU A 112 -2.38 -24.68 4.19
N ALA A 113 -2.63 -24.95 5.48
CA ALA A 113 -3.21 -23.98 6.42
C ALA A 113 -2.25 -22.81 6.74
N LEU A 114 -0.94 -23.05 6.68
CA LEU A 114 0.09 -22.10 7.07
C LEU A 114 0.80 -21.51 5.84
N ARG A 115 0.71 -20.19 5.69
CA ARG A 115 1.20 -19.48 4.50
C ARG A 115 2.73 -19.32 4.47
N GLY A 116 3.36 -19.00 5.60
CA GLY A 116 4.80 -18.70 5.64
C GLY A 116 5.68 -19.94 5.81
N THR A 117 5.24 -20.85 6.66
CA THR A 117 6.07 -21.95 7.18
C THR A 117 5.43 -23.32 6.95
N GLY A 118 4.29 -23.39 6.24
CA GLY A 118 3.50 -24.61 6.09
C GLY A 118 4.28 -25.83 5.61
N ARG A 119 5.14 -25.68 4.60
CA ARG A 119 5.97 -26.80 4.12
C ARG A 119 6.90 -27.37 5.20
N LEU A 120 7.50 -26.49 6.01
CA LEU A 120 8.40 -26.89 7.10
C LEU A 120 7.61 -27.49 8.26
N VAL A 121 6.44 -26.95 8.55
CA VAL A 121 5.54 -27.49 9.58
C VAL A 121 5.01 -28.86 9.18
N GLY A 122 4.57 -29.05 7.94
CA GLY A 122 4.20 -30.36 7.41
C GLY A 122 5.34 -31.37 7.52
N ALA A 123 6.56 -30.97 7.16
CA ALA A 123 7.74 -31.82 7.36
C ALA A 123 7.99 -32.17 8.83
N ALA A 124 7.90 -31.19 9.73
CA ALA A 124 8.04 -31.40 11.17
C ALA A 124 6.97 -32.34 11.74
N VAL A 125 5.72 -32.24 11.26
CA VAL A 125 4.63 -33.15 11.64
C VAL A 125 4.90 -34.58 11.17
N ARG A 126 5.39 -34.79 9.94
CA ARG A 126 5.76 -36.13 9.45
C ARG A 126 6.89 -36.75 10.28
N ILE A 127 7.99 -36.02 10.44
CA ILE A 127 9.14 -36.47 11.23
C ILE A 127 8.74 -36.72 12.68
N GLY A 128 7.86 -35.87 13.21
CA GLY A 128 7.39 -35.96 14.57
C GLY A 128 6.45 -37.13 14.86
N ALA A 129 5.73 -37.60 13.84
CA ALA A 129 4.94 -38.82 13.92
C ALA A 129 5.81 -40.05 14.25
N GLU A 130 7.05 -40.04 13.78
CA GLU A 130 8.00 -41.15 13.89
C GLU A 130 8.90 -41.04 15.13
N SER A 131 9.24 -39.80 15.54
CA SER A 131 10.32 -39.54 16.51
C SER A 131 9.89 -39.09 17.91
N GLY A 132 8.61 -38.74 18.12
CA GLY A 132 7.96 -38.56 19.44
C GLY A 132 8.45 -37.42 20.34
N GLY A 133 9.76 -37.27 20.58
CA GLY A 133 10.32 -36.40 21.63
C GLY A 133 11.00 -35.11 21.16
N ARG A 134 11.53 -35.07 19.92
CA ARG A 134 12.30 -33.89 19.43
C ARG A 134 11.45 -32.83 18.71
N VAL A 135 10.15 -33.07 18.64
CA VAL A 135 9.20 -32.30 17.82
C VAL A 135 8.90 -30.93 18.43
N SER A 136 8.84 -30.85 19.76
CA SER A 136 8.61 -29.59 20.48
C SER A 136 9.71 -28.56 20.19
N ALA A 137 10.97 -29.00 20.11
CA ALA A 137 12.11 -28.16 19.75
C ALA A 137 11.99 -27.69 18.29
N ALA A 138 11.61 -28.57 17.36
CA ALA A 138 11.41 -28.19 15.97
C ALA A 138 10.33 -27.10 15.81
N PHE A 139 9.18 -27.23 16.49
CA PHE A 139 8.13 -26.20 16.48
C PHE A 139 8.59 -24.88 17.11
N ALA A 140 9.37 -24.93 18.20
CA ALA A 140 9.95 -23.73 18.80
C ALA A 140 10.94 -23.02 17.87
N THR A 141 11.82 -23.79 17.20
CA THR A 141 12.77 -23.25 16.22
C THR A 141 12.04 -22.63 15.02
N LEU A 142 11.00 -23.30 14.49
CA LEU A 142 10.20 -22.75 13.40
C LEU A 142 9.47 -21.46 13.82
N ALA A 143 8.96 -21.39 15.05
CA ALA A 143 8.36 -20.17 15.59
C ALA A 143 9.38 -19.02 15.66
N GLY A 144 10.60 -19.29 16.12
CA GLY A 144 11.70 -18.31 16.15
C GLY A 144 12.06 -17.80 14.76
N ILE A 145 12.31 -18.71 13.82
CA ILE A 145 12.62 -18.35 12.42
C ILE A 145 11.52 -17.49 11.80
N GLN A 146 10.25 -17.82 12.06
CA GLN A 146 9.13 -17.05 11.53
C GLN A 146 8.99 -15.69 12.20
N ALA A 147 9.23 -15.58 13.52
CA ALA A 147 9.27 -14.30 14.22
C ALA A 147 10.38 -13.39 13.67
N ASP A 148 11.59 -13.93 13.49
CA ASP A 148 12.73 -13.19 12.93
C ASP A 148 12.43 -12.69 11.51
N ARG A 149 11.79 -13.51 10.68
CA ARG A 149 11.35 -13.11 9.33
C ARG A 149 10.35 -11.96 9.36
N ILE A 150 9.39 -12.00 10.28
CA ILE A 150 8.39 -10.92 10.38
C ILE A 150 9.06 -9.63 10.84
N GLU A 151 10.01 -9.71 11.78
CA GLU A 151 10.77 -8.55 12.24
C GLU A 151 11.63 -7.97 11.11
N LEU A 152 12.38 -8.79 10.40
CA LEU A 152 13.14 -8.37 9.22
C LEU A 152 12.24 -7.73 8.16
N GLN A 153 11.05 -8.28 7.91
CA GLN A 153 10.09 -7.65 6.98
C GLN A 153 9.55 -6.31 7.50
N ARG A 154 9.37 -6.16 8.82
CA ARG A 154 8.96 -4.90 9.44
C ARG A 154 10.07 -3.86 9.32
N GLU A 155 11.31 -4.23 9.63
CA GLU A 155 12.49 -3.38 9.46
C GLU A 155 12.65 -2.94 8.00
N MET A 156 12.56 -3.87 7.04
CA MET A 156 12.61 -3.56 5.61
C MET A 156 11.47 -2.62 5.18
N ARG A 157 10.26 -2.80 5.71
CA ARG A 157 9.13 -1.90 5.42
C ARG A 157 9.32 -0.52 6.04
N ALA A 158 9.87 -0.43 7.25
CA ALA A 158 10.14 0.84 7.93
C ALA A 158 11.27 1.61 7.22
N ALA A 159 12.36 0.92 6.84
CA ALA A 159 13.41 1.49 6.02
C ALA A 159 12.87 1.93 4.65
N GLY A 160 12.02 1.11 4.03
CA GLY A 160 11.36 1.43 2.77
C GLY A 160 10.39 2.61 2.86
N SER A 161 9.71 2.84 4.00
CA SER A 161 8.77 3.95 4.13
C SER A 161 9.46 5.32 4.14
N ALA A 162 10.63 5.42 4.77
CA ALA A 162 11.44 6.64 4.73
C ALA A 162 11.92 6.93 3.31
N ALA A 163 12.44 5.90 2.61
CA ALA A 163 12.84 6.02 1.21
C ALA A 163 11.67 6.42 0.29
N ARG A 164 10.50 5.80 0.46
CA ARG A 164 9.29 6.14 -0.30
C ARG A 164 8.78 7.53 0.00
N ALA A 165 8.82 7.99 1.25
CA ALA A 165 8.44 9.35 1.61
C ALA A 165 9.36 10.38 0.94
N SER A 166 10.67 10.15 0.96
CA SER A 166 11.62 11.01 0.26
C SER A 166 11.38 11.04 -1.25
N VAL A 167 11.15 9.87 -1.88
CA VAL A 167 10.80 9.81 -3.31
C VAL A 167 9.50 10.57 -3.58
N ALA A 168 8.47 10.39 -2.76
CA ALA A 168 7.20 11.10 -2.92
C ALA A 168 7.38 12.62 -2.84
N VAL A 169 8.15 13.13 -1.86
CA VAL A 169 8.45 14.57 -1.75
C VAL A 169 9.23 15.07 -2.97
N LEU A 170 10.27 14.35 -3.39
CA LEU A 170 11.08 14.67 -4.57
C LEU A 170 10.27 14.68 -5.87
N THR A 171 9.24 13.84 -5.99
CA THR A 171 8.38 13.79 -7.17
C THR A 171 7.26 14.84 -7.11
N VAL A 172 6.64 15.07 -5.95
CA VAL A 172 5.48 15.96 -5.81
C VAL A 172 5.89 17.43 -5.85
N LEU A 173 7.00 17.81 -5.21
CA LEU A 173 7.42 19.21 -5.09
C LEU A 173 7.61 19.90 -6.46
N PRO A 174 8.34 19.34 -7.45
CA PRO A 174 8.53 20.00 -8.74
C PRO A 174 7.24 20.04 -9.57
N VAL A 175 6.41 19.00 -9.51
CA VAL A 175 5.11 18.99 -10.21
C VAL A 175 4.15 20.03 -9.61
N GLY A 176 4.10 20.12 -8.28
CA GLY A 176 3.31 21.12 -7.56
C GLY A 176 3.77 22.54 -7.88
N GLY A 177 5.08 22.79 -7.92
CA GLY A 177 5.64 24.09 -8.32
C GLY A 177 5.25 24.49 -9.75
N LEU A 178 5.25 23.54 -10.68
CA LEU A 178 4.89 23.80 -12.08
C LEU A 178 3.38 24.06 -12.24
N LEU A 179 2.54 23.32 -11.51
CA LEU A 179 1.10 23.58 -11.45
C LEU A 179 0.79 24.94 -10.81
N ALA A 180 1.50 25.32 -9.75
CA ALA A 180 1.36 26.62 -9.13
C ALA A 180 1.76 27.77 -10.09
N ALA A 181 2.88 27.61 -10.80
CA ALA A 181 3.34 28.58 -11.81
C ALA A 181 2.39 28.67 -13.03
N ALA A 182 1.73 27.57 -13.39
CA ALA A 182 0.68 27.58 -14.41
C ALA A 182 -0.57 28.30 -13.92
N ALA A 183 -0.99 28.05 -12.67
CA ALA A 183 -2.17 28.68 -12.07
C ALA A 183 -1.99 30.18 -11.81
N SER A 184 -0.77 30.65 -11.51
CA SER A 184 -0.46 32.07 -11.30
C SER A 184 -0.37 32.89 -12.60
N GLY A 185 -0.54 32.26 -13.77
CA GLY A 185 -0.41 32.94 -15.07
C GLY A 185 1.05 33.21 -15.49
N THR A 186 2.02 32.94 -14.61
CA THR A 186 3.45 33.18 -14.86
C THR A 186 3.96 32.40 -16.07
N LEU A 187 3.40 31.21 -16.32
CA LEU A 187 3.70 30.43 -17.53
C LEU A 187 3.24 31.14 -18.81
N SER A 188 2.09 31.82 -18.77
CA SER A 188 1.53 32.59 -19.90
C SER A 188 2.37 33.83 -20.18
N ASP A 189 2.83 34.51 -19.13
CA ASP A 189 3.73 35.66 -19.26
C ASP A 189 5.07 35.24 -19.88
N LEU A 190 5.63 34.10 -19.45
CA LEU A 190 6.83 33.52 -20.05
C LEU A 190 6.63 33.18 -21.53
N MET A 191 5.49 32.61 -21.92
CA MET A 191 5.17 32.34 -23.35
C MET A 191 5.06 33.62 -24.19
N SER A 192 4.76 34.75 -23.57
CA SER A 192 4.65 36.04 -24.27
C SER A 192 6.00 36.75 -24.50
N MET A 193 7.09 36.31 -23.86
CA MET A 193 8.45 36.86 -24.02
C MET A 193 9.16 36.42 -25.32
N GLY A 194 8.44 36.49 -26.45
CA GLY A 194 8.97 36.15 -27.77
C GLY A 194 9.43 34.69 -27.88
N SER A 195 10.46 34.43 -28.70
CA SER A 195 10.96 33.08 -28.99
C SER A 195 11.74 32.44 -27.85
N VAL A 196 12.19 33.22 -26.85
CA VAL A 196 12.99 32.73 -25.71
C VAL A 196 12.11 31.99 -24.69
N GLY A 197 10.88 32.48 -24.47
CA GLY A 197 9.93 31.91 -23.53
C GLY A 197 9.61 30.43 -23.75
N PRO A 198 9.15 30.04 -24.96
CA PRO A 198 8.85 28.65 -25.31
C PRO A 198 10.05 27.71 -25.13
N ILE A 199 11.27 28.17 -25.42
CA ILE A 199 12.50 27.39 -25.26
C ILE A 199 12.74 27.09 -23.78
N LEU A 200 12.61 28.08 -22.89
CA LEU A 200 12.79 27.90 -21.45
C LEU A 200 11.76 26.94 -20.85
N VAL A 201 10.49 27.05 -21.24
CA VAL A 201 9.46 26.10 -20.78
C VAL A 201 9.70 24.71 -21.34
N GLY A 202 10.11 24.60 -22.61
CA GLY A 202 10.49 23.31 -23.22
C GLY A 202 11.62 22.63 -22.43
N ILE A 203 12.68 23.36 -22.11
CA ILE A 203 13.79 22.87 -21.27
C ILE A 203 13.28 22.44 -19.89
N GLY A 204 12.45 23.27 -19.25
CA GLY A 204 11.87 22.97 -17.93
C GLY A 204 11.01 21.69 -17.92
N VAL A 205 10.18 21.50 -18.95
CA VAL A 205 9.36 20.28 -19.11
C VAL A 205 10.23 19.06 -19.36
N VAL A 206 11.27 19.16 -20.20
CA VAL A 206 12.20 18.06 -20.46
C VAL A 206 12.95 17.66 -19.17
N LEU A 207 13.42 18.63 -18.40
CA LEU A 207 14.05 18.39 -17.09
C LEU A 207 13.08 17.77 -16.09
N LEU A 208 11.84 18.24 -16.04
CA LEU A 208 10.80 17.69 -15.17
C LEU A 208 10.49 16.23 -15.53
N VAL A 209 10.22 15.95 -16.80
CA VAL A 209 9.91 14.59 -17.29
C VAL A 209 11.12 13.69 -17.09
N GLY A 210 12.33 14.15 -17.42
CA GLY A 210 13.57 13.40 -17.20
C GLY A 210 13.78 13.03 -15.73
N GLY A 211 13.64 14.00 -14.82
CA GLY A 211 13.75 13.78 -13.37
C GLY A 211 12.66 12.86 -12.82
N ALA A 212 11.41 13.02 -13.27
CA ALA A 212 10.28 12.16 -12.91
C ALA A 212 10.47 10.72 -13.42
N SER A 213 10.97 10.55 -14.64
CA SER A 213 11.25 9.22 -15.21
C SER A 213 12.36 8.49 -14.43
N VAL A 214 13.44 9.17 -14.07
CA VAL A 214 14.53 8.59 -13.28
C VAL A 214 14.04 8.17 -11.89
N THR A 215 13.27 9.02 -11.21
CA THR A 215 12.70 8.70 -9.89
C THR A 215 11.71 7.54 -9.95
N LEU A 216 10.87 7.45 -11.00
CA LEU A 216 9.98 6.30 -11.22
C LEU A 216 10.75 5.00 -11.50
N LEU A 217 11.84 5.06 -12.27
CA LEU A 217 12.71 3.91 -12.53
C LEU A 217 13.40 3.40 -11.25
N LEU A 218 13.87 4.31 -10.40
CA LEU A 218 14.40 3.99 -9.07
C LEU A 218 13.33 3.38 -8.16
N GLY A 219 12.12 3.93 -8.18
CA GLY A 219 10.98 3.40 -7.42
C GLY A 219 10.61 1.96 -7.80
N ARG A 220 10.60 1.64 -9.10
CA ARG A 220 10.32 0.27 -9.60
C ARG A 220 11.37 -0.77 -9.20
N LYS A 221 12.62 -0.37 -8.98
CA LYS A 221 13.67 -1.30 -8.51
C LYS A 221 13.59 -1.60 -7.01
N LEU A 222 12.88 -0.77 -6.25
CA LEU A 222 12.74 -0.89 -4.80
C LEU A 222 11.42 -1.55 -4.36
N SER A 223 10.52 -1.85 -5.32
CA SER A 223 9.23 -2.52 -5.11
C SER A 223 9.30 -3.98 -5.53
#